data_AF-A0A0D3GBB6-F1
#
_entry.id   AF-A0A0D3GBB6-F1
#
_cell.length_a   1.000
_cell.length_b   1.000
_cell.length_c   1.000
_cell.angle_alpha   90.00
_cell.angle_beta   90.00
_cell.angle_gamma   90.00
#
_symmetry.space_group_name_H-M   'P 1'
#
loop_
_entity.id
_entity.type
_entity.pdbx_description
1 polymer ?
#
loop_
_entity_poly.entity_id
_entity_poly.type
_entity_poly.pdbx_seq_one_letter_code
_entity_poly.pdbx_strand_id
1 'polypeptide(L)' 'MANPAQGPLRARTRRSVRKWSTWTMKTAKVAAYYGFIPLVIVIGMNSDPKPSIGQLLSPL' A
#
# COMPACT_ATOMS: atom_id res chain seq x y z
N MET A 1 -35.46 2.41 21.00
CA MET A 1 -35.79 1.04 20.54
C MET A 1 -34.94 0.74 19.30
N ALA A 2 -33.99 -0.20 19.37
CA ALA A 2 -33.17 -0.57 18.21
C ALA A 2 -33.97 -1.51 17.29
N ASN A 3 -34.02 -1.20 15.98
CA ASN A 3 -34.73 -2.03 15.00
C ASN A 3 -34.05 -3.40 14.85
N PRO A 4 -34.74 -4.54 15.08
CA PRO A 4 -34.16 -5.89 15.06
C PRO A 4 -33.57 -6.30 13.69
N ALA A 5 -33.94 -5.62 12.60
CA ALA A 5 -33.35 -5.84 11.27
C ALA A 5 -31.87 -5.43 11.19
N GLN A 6 -31.34 -4.65 12.15
CA GLN A 6 -29.97 -4.14 12.11
C GLN A 6 -28.89 -5.16 12.53
N GLY A 7 -29.25 -6.24 13.23
CA GLY A 7 -28.28 -7.25 13.69
C GLY A 7 -27.53 -7.94 12.54
N PRO A 8 -28.24 -8.55 11.57
CA PRO A 8 -27.63 -9.25 10.43
C PRO A 8 -26.85 -8.30 9.50
N LEU A 9 -27.37 -7.10 9.27
CA LEU A 9 -26.72 -6.07 8.45
C LEU A 9 -25.39 -5.62 9.07
N ARG A 10 -25.37 -5.31 10.37
CA ARG A 10 -24.13 -4.92 11.09
C ARG A 10 -23.10 -6.03 11.08
N ALA A 11 -23.51 -7.30 11.23
CA ALA A 11 -22.62 -8.45 11.15
C ALA A 11 -22.01 -8.62 9.75
N ARG A 12 -22.80 -8.40 8.69
CA ARG A 12 -22.32 -8.47 7.30
C ARG A 12 -21.34 -7.34 6.99
N THR A 13 -21.65 -6.10 7.36
CA THR A 13 -20.76 -4.94 7.20
C THR A 13 -19.44 -5.16 7.93
N ARG A 14 -19.47 -5.66 9.17
CA ARG A 14 -18.27 -5.97 9.95
C ARG A 14 -17.38 -7.01 9.28
N ARG A 15 -17.95 -8.05 8.66
CA ARG A 15 -17.18 -9.06 7.90
C ARG A 15 -16.54 -8.47 6.65
N SER A 16 -17.27 -7.64 5.90
CA SER A 16 -16.74 -6.97 4.70
C SER A 16 -15.59 -6.03 5.03
N VAL A 17 -15.75 -5.18 6.06
CA VAL A 17 -14.69 -4.29 6.54
C VAL A 17 -13.47 -5.07 7.00
N ARG A 18 -13.66 -6.18 7.73
CA ARG A 18 -12.55 -7.03 8.17
C ARG A 18 -11.80 -7.66 6.99
N LYS A 19 -12.53 -8.20 6.01
CA LYS A 19 -11.94 -8.77 4.79
C LYS A 19 -11.14 -7.72 4.02
N TRP A 20 -11.70 -6.51 3.88
CA TRP A 20 -11.04 -5.40 3.21
C TRP A 20 -9.78 -4.95 3.96
N SER A 21 -9.86 -4.77 5.29
CA SER A 21 -8.72 -4.41 6.13
C SER A 21 -7.59 -5.45 6.08
N THR A 22 -7.91 -6.75 6.13
CA THR A 22 -6.90 -7.81 6.00
C THR A 22 -6.26 -7.82 4.62
N TRP A 23 -7.03 -7.58 3.56
CA TRP A 23 -6.50 -7.46 2.20
C TRP A 23 -5.58 -6.25 2.08
N THR A 24 -6.01 -5.08 2.57
CA THR A 24 -5.21 -3.84 2.60
C THR A 24 -3.91 -4.02 3.39
N MET A 25 -3.92 -4.69 4.54
CA MET A 25 -2.72 -4.95 5.34
C MET A 25 -1.67 -5.75 4.56
N LYS A 26 -2.12 -6.79 3.82
CA LYS A 26 -1.21 -7.60 2.97
C LYS A 26 -0.65 -6.77 1.83
N THR A 27 -1.50 -5.99 1.15
CA THR A 27 -1.08 -5.10 0.06
C THR A 27 -0.13 -4.02 0.57
N ALA A 28 -0.35 -3.45 1.76
CA ALA A 28 0.51 -2.45 2.36
C ALA A 28 1.93 -2.99 2.60
N LYS A 29 2.06 -4.24 3.06
CA LYS A 29 3.38 -4.88 3.22
C LYS A 29 4.11 -5.03 1.88
N VAL A 30 3.41 -5.48 0.84
CA VAL A 30 3.96 -5.63 -0.51
C VAL A 30 4.36 -4.26 -1.08
N ALA A 31 3.51 -3.26 -0.95
CA ALA A 31 3.79 -1.89 -1.38
C ALA A 31 4.98 -1.27 -0.63
N ALA A 32 5.13 -1.55 0.67
CA ALA A 32 6.30 -1.10 1.42
C ALA A 32 7.58 -1.80 0.97
N TYR A 33 7.57 -3.14 0.88
CA TYR A 33 8.75 -3.92 0.49
C TYR A 33 9.22 -3.65 -0.93
N TYR A 34 8.30 -3.59 -1.88
CA TYR A 34 8.63 -3.43 -3.30
C TYR A 34 8.51 -2.00 -3.79
N GLY A 35 7.81 -1.12 -3.07
CA GLY A 35 7.61 0.27 -3.47
C GLY A 35 8.58 1.25 -2.81
N PHE A 36 9.20 0.91 -1.67
CA PHE A 36 10.14 1.81 -1.00
C PHE A 36 11.35 2.16 -1.87
N ILE A 37 12.02 1.15 -2.45
CA ILE A 37 13.20 1.38 -3.30
C ILE A 37 12.83 2.14 -4.58
N PRO A 38 11.81 1.75 -5.37
CA PRO A 38 11.37 2.54 -6.53
C PRO A 38 10.97 3.98 -6.18
N LEU A 39 10.29 4.19 -5.06
CA LEU A 39 9.89 5.52 -4.61
C LEU A 39 11.09 6.42 -4.34
N VAL A 40 12.08 5.91 -3.61
CA VAL A 40 13.32 6.65 -3.32
C VAL A 40 14.07 6.98 -4.61
N ILE A 41 14.11 6.06 -5.58
CA ILE A 41 14.73 6.30 -6.89
C ILE A 41 14.02 7.44 -7.62
N VAL A 42 12.69 7.44 -7.69
CA VAL A 42 11.93 8.51 -8.37
C VAL A 42 12.17 9.88 -7.73
N ILE A 43 12.21 9.94 -6.40
CA ILE A 43 12.47 11.19 -5.66
C ILE A 43 13.93 11.64 -5.87
N GLY A 44 14.89 10.74 -5.71
CA GLY A 44 16.32 11.03 -5.87
C GLY A 44 16.69 11.43 -7.30
N MET A 45 16.05 10.82 -8.30
CA MET A 45 16.22 11.17 -9.71
C MET A 45 15.64 12.52 -10.10
N ASN A 46 14.85 13.18 -9.25
CA ASN A 46 14.42 14.57 -9.50
C ASN A 46 15.42 15.60 -8.92
N SER A 47 16.57 15.13 -8.42
CA SER A 47 17.68 15.97 -7.96
C SER A 47 18.65 16.22 -9.11
N ASP A 48 18.98 17.49 -9.37
CA ASP A 48 19.94 17.88 -10.40
C ASP A 48 21.39 17.76 -9.88
N PRO A 49 22.35 17.25 -10.69
CA PRO A 49 22.18 16.71 -12.04
C PRO A 49 21.60 15.29 -12.04
N LYS A 50 20.65 15.05 -12.95
CA LYS A 50 19.85 13.82 -13.02
C LYS A 50 20.71 12.54 -13.10
N PRO A 51 20.78 11.69 -12.05
CA PRO A 51 21.57 10.47 -12.10
C PRO A 51 20.92 9.46 -13.07
N SER A 52 21.73 8.90 -13.98
CA SER A 52 21.31 7.82 -14.88
C SER A 52 21.01 6.55 -14.07
N ILE A 53 19.88 5.88 -14.34
CA ILE A 53 19.49 4.61 -13.68
C ILE A 53 20.59 3.55 -13.83
N GLY A 54 21.27 3.53 -14.98
CA GLY A 54 22.40 2.65 -15.24
C GLY A 54 23.61 2.95 -14.37
N GLN A 55 23.76 4.18 -13.88
CA GLN A 55 24.84 4.60 -12.97
C GLN A 55 24.54 4.25 -11.51
N LEU A 56 23.27 4.15 -11.11
CA LEU A 56 22.86 3.68 -9.79
C LEU A 56 23.00 2.16 -9.63
N LEU A 57 22.78 1.43 -10.73
CA LEU A 57 22.77 -0.04 -10.76
C LEU A 57 24.09 -0.64 -11.28
N SER A 58 24.97 0.20 -11.84
CA SER A 58 26.34 -0.18 -12.19
C SER A 58 27.19 -0.16 -10.92
N PRO A 59 27.95 -1.22 -10.62
CA PRO A 59 28.92 -1.22 -9.53
C PRO A 59 30.15 -0.31 -9.78
N LEU A 60 30.14 0.53 -10.83
CA LEU A 60 31.29 1.00 -11.60
C LEU A 60 31.91 -0.10 -12.48
#